data_AF-A0A9W6LFF1-F1
#
_entry.id   AF-A0A9W6LFF1-F1
#
_cell.length_a   1.000
_cell.length_b   1.000
_cell.length_c   1.000
_cell.angle_alpha   90.00
_cell.angle_beta   90.00
_cell.angle_gamma   90.00
#
_symmetry.space_group_name_H-M   'P 1'
#
loop_
_entity.id
_entity.type
_entity.pdbx_description
1 polymer ?
#
loop_
_entity_poly.entity_id
_entity_poly.type
_entity_poly.pdbx_seq_one_letter_code
_entity_poly.pdbx_strand_id
1 'polypeptide(L)'
;MPTFARTVLAPITVEVSAGALKRLPELLADSRISSGGRVAVALGPGLGESIAAELDHLPDATVHTVAPGSLHSAKELTKSLRADHRVDALVGIGGGKLLDTAKWAASDLGLPMVSVATSLAHDGLASPTASLERDGVSVSYGVHPPLAVLADLDFIRQAPAHQLQSGIGDALTNLSAVADWQLSHEVNGEPVDGLAAAIARTGAEAVLRHPGAISDESFLATLADALIQGGLASSMAGSSRPCSGGCHEIAHALEALHPGLATHGAQGALGALVCTWLRGDKALFKELSAAMKRHGLPRTASELGLQIAELATAVAYAPRTRPGRYTILEHRELDSVALERHLTEMMHELD
;
A
#
# COMPACT_ATOMS: atom_id res chain seq x y z
N MET A 1 -36.65 5.06 -1.94
CA MET A 1 -36.08 5.56 -3.21
C MET A 1 -34.71 4.94 -3.36
N PRO A 2 -34.36 4.30 -4.49
CA PRO A 2 -32.97 3.93 -4.71
C PRO A 2 -32.16 5.23 -4.72
N THR A 3 -31.20 5.34 -3.81
CA THR A 3 -30.23 6.44 -3.84
C THR A 3 -29.35 6.23 -5.06
N PHE A 4 -29.48 7.09 -6.08
CA PHE A 4 -28.55 7.17 -7.22
C PHE A 4 -27.18 7.73 -6.83
N ALA A 5 -26.86 7.76 -5.53
CA ALA A 5 -25.62 8.28 -5.00
C ALA A 5 -24.61 7.14 -4.84
N ARG A 6 -23.38 7.41 -5.28
CA ARG A 6 -22.22 6.58 -4.97
C ARG A 6 -21.90 6.72 -3.48
N THR A 7 -21.76 5.60 -2.77
CA THR A 7 -21.22 5.59 -1.40
C THR A 7 -19.71 5.40 -1.48
N VAL A 8 -18.95 6.29 -0.84
CA VAL A 8 -17.50 6.15 -0.65
C VAL A 8 -17.26 5.77 0.80
N LEU A 9 -16.64 4.61 1.02
CA LEU A 9 -16.24 4.19 2.35
C LEU A 9 -14.91 4.87 2.70
N ALA A 10 -14.89 5.56 3.84
CA ALA A 10 -13.70 6.19 4.40
C ALA A 10 -13.66 5.91 5.92
N PRO A 11 -12.47 5.87 6.53
CA PRO A 11 -12.35 5.78 7.97
C PRO A 11 -13.06 6.96 8.64
N ILE A 12 -13.80 6.71 9.71
CA ILE A 12 -14.42 7.76 10.53
C ILE A 12 -13.40 8.49 11.39
N THR A 13 -12.25 7.85 11.63
CA THR A 13 -11.13 8.42 12.36
C THR A 13 -9.80 8.03 11.71
N VAL A 14 -8.92 9.00 11.56
CA VAL A 14 -7.53 8.83 11.18
C VAL A 14 -6.68 9.55 12.23
N GLU A 15 -5.73 8.86 12.83
CA GLU A 15 -4.80 9.41 13.82
C GLU A 15 -3.37 9.09 13.41
N VAL A 16 -2.55 10.11 13.23
CA VAL A 16 -1.13 10.01 12.87
C VAL A 16 -0.33 10.83 13.86
N SER A 17 0.23 10.17 14.87
CA SER A 17 0.96 10.84 15.95
C SER A 17 1.87 9.88 16.70
N ALA A 18 2.85 10.42 17.43
CA ALA A 18 3.63 9.64 18.38
C ALA A 18 2.73 9.18 19.54
N GLY A 19 2.70 7.87 19.80
CA GLY A 19 1.83 7.28 20.81
C GLY A 19 0.36 7.18 20.41
N ALA A 20 0.04 7.22 19.11
CA ALA A 20 -1.32 7.08 18.59
C ALA A 20 -2.05 5.84 19.16
N LEU A 21 -1.34 4.74 19.45
CA LEU A 21 -1.95 3.53 20.03
C LEU A 21 -2.67 3.81 21.36
N LYS A 22 -2.22 4.80 22.15
CA LYS A 22 -2.84 5.17 23.43
C LYS A 22 -4.26 5.73 23.27
N ARG A 23 -4.64 6.13 22.05
CA ARG A 23 -5.99 6.58 21.69
C ARG A 23 -6.99 5.43 21.50
N LEU A 24 -6.51 4.19 21.39
CA LEU A 24 -7.32 3.03 21.06
C LEU A 24 -8.51 2.79 22.02
N PRO A 25 -8.38 2.90 23.36
CA PRO A 25 -9.52 2.76 24.27
C PRO A 25 -10.63 3.78 24.00
N GLU A 26 -10.26 5.04 23.70
CA GLU A 26 -11.24 6.09 23.40
C GLU A 26 -11.95 5.84 22.06
N LEU A 27 -11.24 5.32 21.06
CA LEU A 27 -11.85 4.95 19.78
C LEU A 27 -12.81 3.78 19.91
N LEU A 28 -12.46 2.76 20.68
CA LEU A 28 -13.31 1.59 20.88
C LEU A 28 -14.53 1.89 21.76
N ALA A 29 -14.56 3.01 22.48
CA ALA A 29 -15.75 3.50 23.16
C ALA A 29 -16.80 4.08 22.19
N ASP A 30 -16.45 4.36 20.93
CA ASP A 30 -17.40 4.77 19.91
C ASP A 30 -18.24 3.56 19.44
N SER A 31 -19.56 3.63 19.66
CA SER A 31 -20.49 2.55 19.32
C SER A 31 -20.61 2.29 17.82
N ARG A 32 -20.10 3.19 16.97
CA ARG A 32 -19.95 2.96 15.52
C ARG A 32 -18.82 1.98 15.22
N ILE A 33 -17.82 1.87 16.11
CA ILE A 33 -16.67 0.96 15.99
C ILE A 33 -16.93 -0.34 16.75
N SER A 34 -17.27 -0.27 18.05
CA SER A 34 -17.60 -1.44 18.88
C SER A 34 -18.89 -1.16 19.66
N SER A 35 -19.96 -1.87 19.30
CA SER A 35 -21.30 -1.61 19.83
C SER A 35 -21.56 -2.14 21.25
N GLY A 36 -20.88 -3.22 21.60
CA GLY A 36 -21.00 -4.02 22.83
C GLY A 36 -19.67 -4.14 23.59
N GLY A 37 -18.59 -3.53 23.08
CA GLY A 37 -17.31 -3.40 23.78
C GLY A 37 -16.45 -4.65 23.79
N ARG A 38 -16.83 -5.72 23.07
CA ARG A 38 -16.08 -6.98 23.04
C ARG A 38 -15.25 -7.07 21.78
N VAL A 39 -13.96 -6.83 21.94
CA VAL A 39 -13.04 -6.59 20.84
C VAL A 39 -12.07 -7.76 20.71
N ALA A 40 -11.75 -8.16 19.49
CA ALA A 40 -10.61 -9.03 19.24
C ALA A 40 -9.41 -8.22 18.78
N VAL A 41 -8.21 -8.57 19.24
CA VAL A 41 -6.96 -7.96 18.83
C VAL A 41 -6.12 -8.98 18.07
N ALA A 42 -5.91 -8.77 16.78
CA ALA A 42 -4.94 -9.51 15.99
C ALA A 42 -3.57 -8.83 16.09
N LEU A 43 -2.60 -9.53 16.67
CA LEU A 43 -1.29 -8.99 16.99
C LEU A 43 -0.18 -9.66 16.18
N GLY A 44 0.74 -8.84 15.68
CA GLY A 44 1.93 -9.30 14.97
C GLY A 44 2.92 -9.99 15.92
N PRO A 45 3.71 -10.97 15.44
CA PRO A 45 4.71 -11.64 16.26
C PRO A 45 5.72 -10.64 16.86
N GLY A 46 6.04 -10.79 18.15
CA GLY A 46 7.06 -9.98 18.83
C GLY A 46 6.58 -8.62 19.37
N LEU A 47 5.33 -8.20 19.10
CA LEU A 47 4.80 -6.94 19.62
C LEU A 47 4.16 -7.06 21.02
N GLY A 48 3.81 -8.28 21.46
CA GLY A 48 3.08 -8.56 22.70
C GLY A 48 3.57 -7.81 23.93
N GLU A 49 4.88 -7.92 24.22
CA GLU A 49 5.46 -7.25 25.40
C GLU A 49 5.49 -5.73 25.26
N SER A 50 5.72 -5.22 24.04
CA SER A 50 5.85 -3.78 23.77
C SER A 50 4.53 -3.00 23.86
N ILE A 51 3.40 -3.68 23.72
CA ILE A 51 2.06 -3.06 23.78
C ILE A 51 1.21 -3.58 24.94
N ALA A 52 1.79 -4.36 25.86
CA ALA A 52 1.04 -5.02 26.93
C ALA A 52 0.26 -4.03 27.80
N ALA A 53 0.88 -2.88 28.11
CA ALA A 53 0.24 -1.83 28.91
C ALA A 53 -0.99 -1.25 28.19
N GLU A 54 -0.90 -1.04 26.88
CA GLU A 54 -2.01 -0.55 26.06
C GLU A 54 -3.12 -1.59 25.94
N LEU A 55 -2.79 -2.88 25.87
CA LEU A 55 -3.75 -3.98 25.85
C LEU A 55 -4.51 -4.11 27.19
N ASP A 56 -3.84 -3.88 28.33
CA ASP A 56 -4.46 -3.92 29.66
C ASP A 56 -5.55 -2.84 29.84
N HIS A 57 -5.49 -1.76 29.05
CA HIS A 57 -6.48 -0.70 29.03
C HIS A 57 -7.68 -0.98 28.11
N LEU A 58 -7.70 -2.11 27.40
CA LEU A 58 -8.82 -2.52 26.55
C LEU A 58 -9.82 -3.38 27.35
N PRO A 59 -11.05 -2.90 27.61
CA PRO A 59 -12.06 -3.68 28.31
C PRO A 59 -12.57 -4.83 27.41
N ASP A 60 -12.68 -6.05 27.96
CA ASP A 60 -13.23 -7.25 27.30
C ASP A 60 -12.58 -7.57 25.93
N ALA A 61 -11.24 -7.47 25.87
CA ALA A 61 -10.45 -7.78 24.68
C ALA A 61 -9.87 -9.21 24.68
N THR A 62 -10.03 -9.94 23.57
CA THR A 62 -9.36 -11.22 23.34
C THR A 62 -8.19 -11.04 22.38
N VAL A 63 -6.97 -11.41 22.80
CA VAL A 63 -5.75 -11.25 22.00
C VAL A 63 -5.42 -12.52 21.22
N HIS A 64 -5.17 -12.36 19.93
CA HIS A 64 -4.76 -13.40 19.00
C HIS A 64 -3.39 -13.05 18.40
N THR A 65 -2.36 -13.83 18.72
CA THR A 65 -1.07 -13.74 18.04
C THR A 65 -1.16 -14.45 16.69
N VAL A 66 -0.93 -13.72 15.60
CA VAL A 66 -1.14 -14.24 14.23
C VAL A 66 0.19 -14.27 13.48
N ALA A 67 0.51 -15.41 12.86
CA ALA A 67 1.57 -15.48 11.86
C ALA A 67 1.04 -14.85 10.55
N PRO A 68 1.48 -13.65 10.14
CA PRO A 68 0.75 -12.86 9.15
C PRO A 68 1.15 -13.19 7.71
N GLY A 69 0.33 -12.75 6.76
CA GLY A 69 0.68 -12.64 5.35
C GLY A 69 0.26 -13.81 4.45
N SER A 70 -0.45 -14.81 4.98
CA SER A 70 -1.00 -15.91 4.17
C SER A 70 -2.52 -16.00 4.26
N LEU A 71 -3.15 -16.48 3.20
CA LEU A 71 -4.59 -16.76 3.20
C LEU A 71 -4.95 -17.83 4.24
N HIS A 72 -4.06 -18.78 4.51
CA HIS A 72 -4.25 -19.79 5.55
C HIS A 72 -4.37 -19.13 6.93
N SER A 73 -3.44 -18.24 7.28
CA SER A 73 -3.46 -17.50 8.55
C SER A 73 -4.71 -16.64 8.69
N ALA A 74 -5.15 -15.98 7.61
CA ALA A 74 -6.36 -15.18 7.62
C ALA A 74 -7.62 -16.04 7.91
N LYS A 75 -7.69 -17.24 7.34
CA LYS A 75 -8.77 -18.21 7.59
C LYS A 75 -8.73 -18.77 9.01
N GLU A 76 -7.55 -19.05 9.57
CA GLU A 76 -7.44 -19.51 10.96
C GLU A 76 -7.86 -18.42 11.95
N LEU A 77 -7.45 -17.16 11.72
CA LEU A 77 -7.93 -16.02 12.49
C LEU A 77 -9.46 -15.92 12.41
N THR A 78 -10.02 -15.97 11.19
CA THR A 78 -11.46 -15.95 10.94
C THR A 78 -12.21 -17.04 11.72
N LYS A 79 -11.69 -18.27 11.71
CA LYS A 79 -12.26 -19.40 12.44
C LYS A 79 -12.23 -19.18 13.95
N SER A 80 -11.12 -18.65 14.47
CA SER A 80 -10.98 -18.33 15.89
C SER A 80 -11.96 -17.23 16.33
N LEU A 81 -12.11 -16.17 15.53
CA LEU A 81 -13.04 -15.08 15.80
C LEU A 81 -14.50 -15.55 15.74
N ARG A 82 -14.84 -16.41 14.77
CA ARG A 82 -16.19 -16.98 14.63
C ARG A 82 -16.60 -17.84 15.82
N ALA A 83 -15.64 -18.45 16.53
CA ALA A 83 -15.91 -19.23 17.73
C ALA A 83 -16.29 -18.35 18.94
N ASP A 84 -15.89 -17.08 18.97
CA ASP A 84 -16.34 -16.10 19.94
C ASP A 84 -17.45 -15.24 19.33
N HIS A 85 -18.69 -15.73 19.42
CA HIS A 85 -19.90 -15.08 18.87
C HIS A 85 -20.22 -13.69 19.43
N ARG A 86 -19.44 -13.19 20.39
CA ARG A 86 -19.66 -11.88 21.01
C ARG A 86 -18.69 -10.82 20.49
N VAL A 87 -17.67 -11.17 19.70
CA VAL A 87 -16.76 -10.19 19.11
C VAL A 87 -17.51 -9.30 18.13
N ASP A 88 -17.42 -7.99 18.31
CA ASP A 88 -18.11 -7.01 17.47
C ASP A 88 -17.17 -6.04 16.73
N ALA A 89 -15.87 -6.10 17.00
CA ALA A 89 -14.85 -5.35 16.28
C ALA A 89 -13.51 -6.11 16.28
N LEU A 90 -12.70 -5.91 15.24
CA LEU A 90 -11.34 -6.42 15.13
C LEU A 90 -10.33 -5.29 15.10
N VAL A 91 -9.34 -5.31 15.99
CA VAL A 91 -8.17 -4.42 15.95
C VAL A 91 -6.98 -5.18 15.41
N GLY A 92 -6.40 -4.76 14.29
CA GLY A 92 -5.13 -5.28 13.79
C GLY A 92 -3.98 -4.38 14.22
N ILE A 93 -2.99 -4.89 14.95
CA ILE A 93 -1.83 -4.12 15.43
C ILE A 93 -0.53 -4.71 14.90
N GLY A 94 0.06 -4.07 13.89
CA GLY A 94 1.32 -4.53 13.30
C GLY A 94 1.67 -3.90 11.96
N GLY A 95 2.61 -4.52 11.25
CA GLY A 95 2.99 -4.12 9.89
C GLY A 95 1.99 -4.60 8.82
N GLY A 96 2.21 -4.18 7.57
CA GLY A 96 1.28 -4.38 6.45
C GLY A 96 0.74 -5.81 6.26
N LYS A 97 1.59 -6.84 6.37
CA LYS A 97 1.15 -8.26 6.25
C LYS A 97 0.09 -8.64 7.29
N LEU A 98 0.23 -8.16 8.53
CA LEU A 98 -0.74 -8.43 9.57
C LEU A 98 -2.03 -7.67 9.31
N LEU A 99 -1.92 -6.38 8.95
CA LEU A 99 -3.09 -5.56 8.64
C LEU A 99 -3.91 -6.17 7.50
N ASP A 100 -3.26 -6.68 6.44
CA ASP A 100 -3.94 -7.39 5.36
C ASP A 100 -4.61 -8.69 5.82
N THR A 101 -3.96 -9.44 6.72
CA THR A 101 -4.53 -10.67 7.31
C THR A 101 -5.78 -10.36 8.15
N ALA A 102 -5.71 -9.33 8.99
CA ALA A 102 -6.82 -8.90 9.83
C ALA A 102 -7.96 -8.30 9.00
N LYS A 103 -7.65 -7.48 7.99
CA LYS A 103 -8.63 -6.87 7.09
C LYS A 103 -9.41 -7.89 6.28
N TRP A 104 -8.73 -8.94 5.83
CA TRP A 104 -9.39 -10.07 5.19
C TRP A 104 -10.34 -10.80 6.16
N ALA A 105 -9.89 -11.12 7.37
CA ALA A 105 -10.70 -11.81 8.37
C ALA A 105 -11.92 -10.99 8.84
N ALA A 106 -11.73 -9.70 9.08
CA ALA A 106 -12.82 -8.78 9.40
C ALA A 106 -13.85 -8.70 8.27
N SER A 107 -13.40 -8.64 7.02
CA SER A 107 -14.30 -8.59 5.87
C SER A 107 -15.09 -9.89 5.67
N ASP A 108 -14.49 -11.06 5.89
CA ASP A 108 -15.19 -12.35 5.82
C ASP A 108 -16.30 -12.47 6.88
N LEU A 109 -16.09 -11.85 8.05
CA LEU A 109 -17.04 -11.87 9.17
C LEU A 109 -18.00 -10.68 9.20
N GLY A 110 -17.80 -9.67 8.34
CA GLY A 110 -18.56 -8.43 8.39
C GLY A 110 -18.33 -7.59 9.65
N LEU A 111 -17.14 -7.71 10.26
CA LEU A 111 -16.78 -6.97 11.47
C LEU A 111 -16.17 -5.59 11.10
N PRO A 112 -16.52 -4.52 11.82
CA PRO A 112 -15.73 -3.29 11.86
C PRO A 112 -14.26 -3.58 12.19
N MET A 113 -13.35 -2.90 11.49
CA MET A 113 -11.91 -3.06 11.71
C MET A 113 -11.26 -1.74 12.10
N VAL A 114 -10.39 -1.78 13.10
CA VAL A 114 -9.41 -0.72 13.41
C VAL A 114 -8.03 -1.19 12.96
N SER A 115 -7.37 -0.40 12.14
CA SER A 115 -6.01 -0.63 11.64
C SER A 115 -5.02 0.18 12.46
N VAL A 116 -4.10 -0.48 13.16
CA VAL A 116 -3.01 0.17 13.91
C VAL A 116 -1.67 -0.22 13.29
N ALA A 117 -1.14 0.69 12.47
CA ALA A 117 0.10 0.49 11.74
C ALA A 117 1.31 0.73 12.65
N THR A 118 2.16 -0.30 12.77
CA THR A 118 3.48 -0.22 13.43
C THR A 118 4.61 -0.11 12.41
N SER A 119 4.30 -0.13 11.11
CA SER A 119 5.23 0.18 10.03
C SER A 119 4.48 0.70 8.79
N LEU A 120 5.19 1.42 7.93
CA LEU A 120 4.65 2.04 6.72
C LEU A 120 5.29 1.42 5.47
N ALA A 121 4.86 0.21 5.10
CA ALA A 121 5.43 -0.53 3.97
C ALA A 121 4.69 -0.36 2.64
N HIS A 122 3.38 -0.08 2.69
CA HIS A 122 2.49 0.12 1.54
C HIS A 122 1.15 0.70 2.02
N ASP A 123 0.27 1.07 1.09
CA ASP A 123 -1.06 1.66 1.34
C ASP A 123 -2.11 0.73 2.01
N GLY A 124 -1.70 -0.50 2.34
CA GLY A 124 -2.55 -1.55 2.92
C GLY A 124 -3.17 -1.17 4.27
N LEU A 125 -2.61 -0.20 4.98
CA LEU A 125 -3.16 0.27 6.26
C LEU A 125 -4.54 0.92 6.14
N ALA A 126 -4.92 1.40 4.94
CA ALA A 126 -6.19 2.09 4.70
C ALA A 126 -6.92 1.64 3.41
N SER A 127 -6.27 0.82 2.57
CA SER A 127 -6.81 0.45 1.27
C SER A 127 -7.92 -0.62 1.33
N PRO A 128 -8.82 -0.68 0.33
CA PRO A 128 -9.87 -1.70 0.22
C PRO A 128 -9.37 -3.02 -0.38
N THR A 129 -8.06 -3.29 -0.29
CA THR A 129 -7.41 -4.49 -0.83
C THR A 129 -6.47 -5.11 0.19
N ALA A 130 -6.49 -6.43 0.33
CA ALA A 130 -5.53 -7.17 1.15
C ALA A 130 -4.65 -8.07 0.27
N SER A 131 -3.33 -7.96 0.39
CA SER A 131 -2.38 -8.82 -0.34
C SER A 131 -1.94 -9.98 0.55
N LEU A 132 -2.35 -11.19 0.17
CA LEU A 132 -2.07 -12.41 0.93
C LEU A 132 -1.44 -13.47 0.05
N GLU A 133 -0.48 -14.20 0.61
CA GLU A 133 0.10 -15.36 -0.05
C GLU A 133 -0.93 -16.51 -0.14
N ARG A 134 -1.08 -17.06 -1.34
CA ARG A 134 -1.80 -18.30 -1.62
C ARG A 134 -0.96 -19.15 -2.57
N ASP A 135 -0.61 -20.36 -2.14
CA ASP A 135 0.16 -21.33 -2.92
C ASP A 135 1.51 -20.77 -3.44
N GLY A 136 2.21 -20.00 -2.58
CA GLY A 136 3.50 -19.38 -2.90
C GLY A 136 3.40 -18.11 -3.77
N VAL A 137 2.20 -17.65 -4.10
CA VAL A 137 1.98 -16.45 -4.92
C VAL A 137 1.21 -15.40 -4.11
N SER A 138 1.66 -14.14 -4.17
CA SER A 138 0.91 -13.02 -3.58
C SER A 138 -0.33 -12.71 -4.41
N VAL A 139 -1.50 -12.70 -3.77
CA VAL A 139 -2.79 -12.43 -4.40
C VAL A 139 -3.49 -11.28 -3.68
N SER A 140 -3.96 -10.29 -4.43
CA SER A 140 -4.76 -9.18 -3.89
C SER A 140 -6.25 -9.53 -3.85
N TYR A 141 -6.86 -9.43 -2.67
CA TYR A 141 -8.28 -9.66 -2.41
C TYR A 141 -9.00 -8.34 -2.16
N GLY A 142 -10.20 -8.16 -2.73
CA GLY A 142 -11.07 -7.05 -2.38
C GLY A 142 -11.66 -7.25 -0.99
N VAL A 143 -11.58 -6.22 -0.14
CA VAL A 143 -11.96 -6.24 1.27
C VAL A 143 -12.58 -4.90 1.67
N HIS A 144 -13.26 -4.86 2.82
CA HIS A 144 -13.72 -3.59 3.37
C HIS A 144 -12.53 -2.79 3.93
N PRO A 145 -12.44 -1.47 3.63
CA PRO A 145 -11.41 -0.63 4.23
C PRO A 145 -11.65 -0.51 5.75
N PRO A 146 -10.60 -0.28 6.56
CA PRO A 146 -10.74 -0.09 7.99
C PRO A 146 -11.65 1.09 8.33
N LEU A 147 -12.40 0.97 9.42
CA LEU A 147 -13.28 2.02 9.93
C LEU A 147 -12.49 3.09 10.69
N ALA A 148 -11.36 2.72 11.29
CA ALA A 148 -10.40 3.67 11.86
C ALA A 148 -8.96 3.26 11.52
N VAL A 149 -8.09 4.24 11.34
CA VAL A 149 -6.67 4.05 11.03
C VAL A 149 -5.83 4.83 12.02
N LEU A 150 -4.91 4.16 12.70
CA LEU A 150 -3.92 4.74 13.60
C LEU A 150 -2.53 4.42 13.04
N ALA A 151 -1.69 5.43 12.91
CA ALA A 151 -0.28 5.28 12.60
C ALA A 151 0.53 5.77 13.80
N ASP A 152 1.08 4.83 14.59
CA ASP A 152 1.85 5.18 15.78
C ASP A 152 3.31 5.44 15.41
N LEU A 153 3.70 6.72 15.43
CA LEU A 153 5.02 7.16 14.98
C LEU A 153 6.15 6.64 15.88
N ASP A 154 5.89 6.30 17.14
CA ASP A 154 6.90 5.74 18.05
C ASP A 154 7.30 4.32 17.63
N PHE A 155 6.33 3.52 17.18
CA PHE A 155 6.57 2.19 16.63
C PHE A 155 7.12 2.26 15.21
N ILE A 156 6.55 3.12 14.36
CA ILE A 156 6.96 3.26 12.96
C ILE A 156 8.43 3.67 12.85
N ARG A 157 8.92 4.56 13.73
CA ARG A 157 10.34 4.97 13.76
C ARG A 157 11.30 3.81 14.07
N GLN A 158 10.82 2.79 14.77
CA GLN A 158 11.60 1.59 15.12
C GLN A 158 11.49 0.50 14.05
N ALA A 159 10.60 0.64 13.07
CA ALA A 159 10.44 -0.32 12.00
C ALA A 159 11.73 -0.44 11.16
N PRO A 160 12.04 -1.62 10.59
CA PRO A 160 13.19 -1.78 9.72
C PRO A 160 13.15 -0.76 8.56
N ALA A 161 14.27 -0.09 8.31
CA ALA A 161 14.34 1.00 7.32
C ALA A 161 13.80 0.60 5.93
N HIS A 162 14.05 -0.65 5.50
CA HIS A 162 13.56 -1.17 4.21
C HIS A 162 12.02 -1.18 4.09
N GLN A 163 11.29 -1.24 5.22
CA GLN A 163 9.82 -1.12 5.22
C GLN A 163 9.41 0.31 4.93
N LEU A 164 10.01 1.29 5.60
CA LEU A 164 9.74 2.71 5.33
C LEU A 164 10.12 3.09 3.89
N GLN A 165 11.26 2.58 3.40
CA GLN A 165 11.66 2.75 2.00
C GLN A 165 10.62 2.17 1.05
N SER A 166 10.09 0.97 1.33
CA SER A 166 8.97 0.40 0.59
C SER A 166 7.77 1.34 0.57
N GLY A 167 7.35 1.89 1.71
CA GLY A 167 6.22 2.82 1.77
C GLY A 167 6.45 4.09 0.94
N ILE A 168 7.66 4.65 0.98
CA ILE A 168 8.02 5.81 0.14
C ILE A 168 7.87 5.46 -1.33
N GLY A 169 8.42 4.31 -1.74
CA GLY A 169 8.33 3.84 -3.12
C GLY A 169 6.90 3.65 -3.58
N ASP A 170 6.08 3.00 -2.75
CA ASP A 170 4.65 2.77 -2.97
C ASP A 170 3.89 4.09 -3.13
N ALA A 171 4.08 5.06 -2.23
CA ALA A 171 3.46 6.38 -2.32
C ALA A 171 3.84 7.13 -3.61
N LEU A 172 5.12 7.08 -4.00
CA LEU A 172 5.60 7.74 -5.23
C LEU A 172 4.99 7.13 -6.51
N THR A 173 4.59 5.84 -6.48
CA THR A 173 3.99 5.19 -7.65
C THR A 173 2.66 5.82 -8.06
N ASN A 174 1.94 6.45 -7.14
CA ASN A 174 0.66 7.12 -7.41
C ASN A 174 0.79 8.18 -8.51
N LEU A 175 1.92 8.89 -8.60
CA LEU A 175 2.16 9.88 -9.66
C LEU A 175 2.19 9.22 -11.04
N SER A 176 2.89 8.09 -11.14
CA SER A 176 2.94 7.29 -12.36
C SER A 176 1.58 6.65 -12.69
N ALA A 177 0.88 6.15 -11.67
CA ALA A 177 -0.42 5.49 -11.85
C ALA A 177 -1.50 6.46 -12.33
N VAL A 178 -1.58 7.66 -11.74
CA VAL A 178 -2.49 8.72 -12.19
C VAL A 178 -2.17 9.15 -13.62
N ALA A 179 -0.89 9.27 -13.99
CA ALA A 179 -0.49 9.58 -15.36
C ALA A 179 -0.90 8.49 -16.36
N ASP A 180 -0.77 7.21 -16.01
CA ASP A 180 -1.27 6.11 -16.86
C ASP A 180 -2.80 6.09 -16.95
N TRP A 181 -3.51 6.46 -15.88
CA TRP A 181 -4.97 6.57 -15.91
C TRP A 181 -5.44 7.72 -16.82
N GLN A 182 -4.75 8.86 -16.78
CA GLN A 182 -4.98 9.99 -17.68
C GLN A 182 -4.69 9.62 -19.14
N LEU A 183 -3.58 8.93 -19.40
CA LEU A 183 -3.27 8.43 -20.74
C LEU A 183 -4.37 7.48 -21.27
N SER A 184 -4.86 6.58 -20.43
CA SER A 184 -5.97 5.69 -20.80
C SER A 184 -7.27 6.44 -21.08
N HIS A 185 -7.54 7.53 -20.35
CA HIS A 185 -8.65 8.42 -20.65
C HIS A 185 -8.50 9.10 -22.02
N GLU A 186 -7.33 9.65 -22.31
CA GLU A 186 -7.05 10.36 -23.55
C GLU A 186 -7.17 9.45 -24.78
N VAL A 187 -6.68 8.21 -24.67
CA VAL A 187 -6.64 7.27 -25.81
C VAL A 187 -7.94 6.46 -25.94
N ASN A 188 -8.48 5.95 -24.83
CA ASN A 188 -9.58 4.99 -24.85
C ASN A 188 -10.89 5.54 -24.29
N GLY A 189 -10.91 6.77 -23.78
CA GLY A 189 -12.08 7.35 -23.13
C GLY A 189 -12.41 6.74 -21.77
N GLU A 190 -11.47 6.06 -21.11
CA GLU A 190 -11.69 5.52 -19.75
C GLU A 190 -12.07 6.65 -18.78
N PRO A 191 -13.18 6.54 -18.02
CA PRO A 191 -13.53 7.57 -17.04
C PRO A 191 -12.47 7.71 -15.96
N VAL A 192 -12.10 8.97 -15.66
CA VAL A 192 -11.21 9.31 -14.53
C VAL A 192 -12.02 9.95 -13.43
N ASP A 193 -11.90 9.40 -12.21
CA ASP A 193 -12.40 10.08 -11.02
C ASP A 193 -11.38 11.15 -10.61
N GLY A 194 -11.68 12.40 -10.96
CA GLY A 194 -10.78 13.53 -10.73
C GLY A 194 -10.49 13.78 -9.24
N LEU A 195 -11.42 13.43 -8.33
CA LEU A 195 -11.23 13.59 -6.90
C LEU A 195 -10.28 12.51 -6.36
N ALA A 196 -10.49 11.24 -6.76
CA ALA A 196 -9.59 10.15 -6.38
C ALA A 196 -8.16 10.40 -6.92
N ALA A 197 -8.03 10.83 -8.18
CA ALA A 197 -6.74 11.18 -8.78
C ALA A 197 -6.06 12.35 -8.04
N ALA A 198 -6.82 13.38 -7.64
CA ALA A 198 -6.27 14.51 -6.90
C ALA A 198 -5.76 14.10 -5.51
N ILE A 199 -6.49 13.26 -4.78
CA ILE A 199 -6.09 12.76 -3.46
C ILE A 199 -4.79 11.95 -3.56
N ALA A 200 -4.73 10.97 -4.47
CA ALA A 200 -3.55 10.13 -4.66
C ALA A 200 -2.31 10.96 -5.07
N ARG A 201 -2.49 11.92 -5.99
CA ARG A 201 -1.41 12.82 -6.42
C ARG A 201 -0.93 13.72 -5.29
N THR A 202 -1.84 14.28 -4.50
CA THR A 202 -1.48 15.21 -3.41
C THR A 202 -0.58 14.55 -2.37
N GLY A 203 -0.91 13.33 -1.94
CA GLY A 203 -0.07 12.59 -0.98
C GLY A 203 1.30 12.26 -1.53
N ALA A 204 1.36 11.79 -2.78
CA ALA A 204 2.61 11.44 -3.42
C ALA A 204 3.51 12.66 -3.67
N GLU A 205 2.92 13.79 -4.07
CA GLU A 205 3.63 15.06 -4.22
C GLU A 205 4.18 15.59 -2.90
N ALA A 206 3.45 15.40 -1.80
CA ALA A 206 3.91 15.76 -0.46
C ALA A 206 5.17 14.96 -0.10
N VAL A 207 5.16 13.63 -0.28
CA VAL A 207 6.33 12.77 -0.05
C VAL A 207 7.50 13.13 -0.97
N LEU A 208 7.25 13.32 -2.27
CA LEU A 208 8.25 13.67 -3.28
C LEU A 208 9.05 14.93 -2.90
N ARG A 209 8.33 15.96 -2.42
CA ARG A 209 8.88 17.30 -2.16
C ARG A 209 9.25 17.55 -0.70
N HIS A 210 8.88 16.66 0.22
CA HIS A 210 9.22 16.82 1.63
C HIS A 210 10.75 16.76 1.83
N PRO A 211 11.40 17.74 2.47
CA PRO A 211 12.87 17.79 2.57
C PRO A 211 13.46 16.83 3.61
N GLY A 212 12.65 16.37 4.57
CA GLY A 212 13.07 15.49 5.66
C GLY A 212 13.39 14.04 5.24
N ALA A 213 13.89 13.27 6.21
CA ALA A 213 14.29 11.87 6.08
C ALA A 213 13.42 10.93 6.93
N ILE A 214 13.62 9.62 6.80
CA ILE A 214 12.87 8.60 7.56
C ILE A 214 13.07 8.67 9.09
N SER A 215 14.05 9.43 9.56
CA SER A 215 14.27 9.73 10.97
C SER A 215 13.34 10.82 11.51
N ASP A 216 12.77 11.65 10.61
CA ASP A 216 12.07 12.87 10.98
C ASP A 216 10.59 12.57 11.17
N GLU A 217 10.05 13.00 12.31
CA GLU A 217 8.64 12.79 12.65
C GLU A 217 7.68 13.40 11.61
N SER A 218 8.00 14.60 11.13
CA SER A 218 7.22 15.30 10.11
C SER A 218 7.18 14.55 8.77
N PHE A 219 8.29 13.92 8.41
CA PHE A 219 8.36 13.08 7.21
C PHE A 219 7.56 11.79 7.40
N LEU A 220 7.69 11.12 8.55
CA LEU A 220 6.92 9.91 8.86
C LEU A 220 5.41 10.18 8.87
N ALA A 221 4.98 11.31 9.43
CA ALA A 221 3.59 11.74 9.38
C ALA A 221 3.12 11.99 7.94
N THR A 222 3.91 12.72 7.15
CA THR A 222 3.63 12.96 5.72
C THR A 222 3.53 11.65 4.93
N LEU A 223 4.40 10.68 5.20
CA LEU A 223 4.38 9.37 4.55
C LEU A 223 3.12 8.58 4.95
N ALA A 224 2.76 8.57 6.23
CA ALA A 224 1.55 7.91 6.71
C ALA A 224 0.31 8.51 6.03
N ASP A 225 0.19 9.83 6.01
CA ASP A 225 -0.91 10.54 5.36
C ASP A 225 -0.99 10.22 3.86
N ALA A 226 0.15 10.18 3.16
CA ALA A 226 0.19 9.86 1.73
C ALA A 226 -0.28 8.43 1.43
N LEU A 227 0.12 7.46 2.24
CA LEU A 227 -0.33 6.07 2.11
C LEU A 227 -1.82 5.91 2.44
N ILE A 228 -2.30 6.62 3.45
CA ILE A 228 -3.73 6.65 3.81
C ILE A 228 -4.55 7.27 2.66
N GLN A 229 -4.06 8.37 2.09
CA GLN A 229 -4.66 9.02 0.92
C GLN A 229 -4.70 8.09 -0.29
N GLY A 230 -3.66 7.27 -0.52
CA GLY A 230 -3.69 6.23 -1.55
C GLY A 230 -4.83 5.21 -1.34
N GLY A 231 -4.96 4.69 -0.12
CA GLY A 231 -6.06 3.79 0.25
C GLY A 231 -7.45 4.42 0.06
N LEU A 232 -7.61 5.68 0.47
CA LEU A 232 -8.82 6.46 0.27
C LEU A 232 -9.14 6.71 -1.20
N ALA A 233 -8.12 7.05 -2.01
CA ALA A 233 -8.28 7.25 -3.44
C ALA A 233 -8.76 5.97 -4.13
N SER A 234 -8.22 4.80 -3.76
CA SER A 234 -8.67 3.51 -4.30
C SER A 234 -10.12 3.18 -3.91
N SER A 235 -10.50 3.43 -2.65
CA SER A 235 -11.89 3.28 -2.18
C SER A 235 -12.82 4.23 -2.92
N MET A 236 -12.39 5.47 -3.12
CA MET A 236 -13.14 6.48 -3.84
C MET A 236 -13.26 6.16 -5.32
N ALA A 237 -12.23 5.64 -5.98
CA ALA A 237 -12.27 5.26 -7.38
C ALA A 237 -13.03 3.94 -7.60
N GLY A 238 -13.23 3.11 -6.56
CA GLY A 238 -13.78 1.76 -6.70
C GLY A 238 -12.86 0.84 -7.50
N SER A 239 -11.59 1.22 -7.64
CA SER A 239 -10.55 0.49 -8.35
C SER A 239 -9.18 0.94 -7.86
N SER A 240 -8.15 0.15 -8.13
CA SER A 240 -6.77 0.52 -7.81
C SER A 240 -6.15 1.54 -8.79
N ARG A 241 -6.88 2.03 -9.81
CA ARG A 241 -6.35 2.96 -10.83
C ARG A 241 -5.57 4.16 -10.27
N PRO A 242 -5.99 4.87 -9.20
CA PRO A 242 -5.24 6.03 -8.71
C PRO A 242 -3.88 5.68 -8.09
N CYS A 243 -3.69 4.44 -7.64
CA CYS A 243 -2.44 4.01 -7.01
C CYS A 243 -1.65 3.01 -7.85
N SER A 244 -2.27 2.41 -8.87
CA SER A 244 -1.73 1.23 -9.55
C SER A 244 -1.84 1.31 -11.08
N GLY A 245 -0.74 1.65 -11.74
CA GLY A 245 -0.58 1.69 -13.21
C GLY A 245 0.48 0.72 -13.71
N GLY A 246 1.20 1.09 -14.77
CA GLY A 246 2.26 0.27 -15.37
C GLY A 246 3.41 0.02 -14.40
N CYS A 247 3.65 0.95 -13.47
CA CYS A 247 4.59 0.79 -12.36
C CYS A 247 4.32 -0.47 -11.52
N HIS A 248 3.05 -0.76 -11.25
CA HIS A 248 2.65 -1.93 -10.50
C HIS A 248 2.62 -3.19 -11.37
N GLU A 249 2.31 -3.07 -12.65
CA GLU A 249 2.43 -4.21 -13.59
C GLU A 249 3.88 -4.69 -13.69
N ILE A 250 4.84 -3.75 -13.71
CA ILE A 250 6.27 -4.06 -13.60
C ILE A 250 6.59 -4.74 -12.27
N ALA A 251 6.09 -4.22 -11.14
CA ALA A 251 6.30 -4.86 -9.85
C ALA A 251 5.71 -6.29 -9.79
N HIS A 252 4.51 -6.51 -10.31
CA HIS A 252 3.91 -7.86 -10.38
C HIS A 252 4.69 -8.79 -11.31
N ALA A 253 5.25 -8.27 -12.41
CA ALA A 253 6.09 -9.04 -13.31
C ALA A 253 7.41 -9.44 -12.66
N LEU A 254 8.05 -8.51 -11.93
CA LEU A 254 9.26 -8.76 -11.16
C LEU A 254 9.01 -9.81 -10.08
N GLU A 255 7.90 -9.73 -9.34
CA GLU A 255 7.56 -10.74 -8.34
C GLU A 255 7.31 -12.13 -8.98
N ALA A 256 6.70 -12.18 -10.17
CA ALA A 256 6.44 -13.44 -10.87
C ALA A 256 7.71 -14.07 -11.47
N LEU A 257 8.63 -13.26 -11.99
CA LEU A 257 9.85 -13.71 -12.68
C LEU A 257 11.07 -13.84 -11.75
N HIS A 258 11.11 -13.02 -10.71
CA HIS A 258 12.18 -12.92 -9.72
C HIS A 258 11.60 -12.83 -8.29
N PRO A 259 10.96 -13.90 -7.77
CA PRO A 259 10.29 -13.85 -6.47
C PRO A 259 11.23 -13.44 -5.33
N GLY A 260 10.77 -12.51 -4.49
CA GLY A 260 11.55 -12.05 -3.33
C GLY A 260 12.77 -11.17 -3.66
N LEU A 261 12.87 -10.63 -4.88
CA LEU A 261 13.97 -9.77 -5.32
C LEU A 261 14.15 -8.52 -4.45
N ALA A 262 13.05 -7.81 -4.16
CA ALA A 262 13.03 -6.59 -3.37
C ALA A 262 11.64 -6.36 -2.76
N THR A 263 11.48 -5.35 -1.92
CA THR A 263 10.16 -4.96 -1.38
C THR A 263 9.22 -4.48 -2.49
N HIS A 264 7.92 -4.65 -2.28
CA HIS A 264 6.89 -4.24 -3.26
C HIS A 264 7.06 -2.77 -3.70
N GLY A 265 7.22 -1.86 -2.75
CA GLY A 265 7.38 -0.45 -3.06
C GLY A 265 8.72 -0.12 -3.73
N ALA A 266 9.78 -0.87 -3.49
CA ALA A 266 11.04 -0.70 -4.22
C ALA A 266 10.91 -1.10 -5.69
N GLN A 267 10.26 -2.24 -5.96
CA GLN A 267 9.94 -2.69 -7.32
C GLN A 267 9.01 -1.69 -8.03
N GLY A 268 7.97 -1.23 -7.32
CA GLY A 268 7.00 -0.25 -7.83
C GLY A 268 7.63 1.11 -8.13
N ALA A 269 8.55 1.59 -7.29
CA ALA A 269 9.26 2.85 -7.50
C ALA A 269 10.15 2.80 -8.75
N LEU A 270 10.91 1.72 -8.94
CA LEU A 270 11.68 1.53 -10.17
C LEU A 270 10.75 1.45 -11.39
N GLY A 271 9.63 0.73 -11.28
CA GLY A 271 8.60 0.68 -12.33
C GLY A 271 8.03 2.07 -12.64
N ALA A 272 7.77 2.91 -11.64
CA ALA A 272 7.29 4.27 -11.82
C ALA A 272 8.32 5.15 -12.55
N LEU A 273 9.61 4.99 -12.23
CA LEU A 273 10.70 5.69 -12.91
C LEU A 273 10.78 5.27 -14.40
N VAL A 274 10.70 3.97 -14.69
CA VAL A 274 10.66 3.41 -16.04
C VAL A 274 9.45 3.91 -16.83
N CYS A 275 8.24 3.83 -16.27
CA CYS A 275 7.03 4.29 -16.95
C CYS A 275 7.07 5.80 -17.23
N THR A 276 7.61 6.59 -16.30
CA THR A 276 7.78 8.04 -16.49
C THR A 276 8.78 8.36 -17.59
N TRP A 277 9.88 7.62 -17.68
CA TRP A 277 10.83 7.70 -18.79
C TRP A 277 10.18 7.36 -20.14
N LEU A 278 9.43 6.26 -20.22
CA LEU A 278 8.74 5.84 -21.44
C LEU A 278 7.66 6.83 -21.89
N ARG A 279 7.04 7.57 -20.95
CA ARG A 279 6.14 8.71 -21.23
C ARG A 279 6.87 9.94 -21.74
N GLY A 280 8.19 10.04 -21.58
CA GLY A 280 8.99 11.20 -21.97
C GLY A 280 8.89 12.38 -21.00
N ASP A 281 8.37 12.17 -19.78
CA ASP A 281 8.24 13.23 -18.78
C ASP A 281 9.56 13.43 -18.02
N LYS A 282 10.43 14.24 -18.62
CA LYS A 282 11.77 14.52 -18.08
C LYS A 282 11.75 15.26 -16.74
N ALA A 283 10.72 16.07 -16.48
CA ALA A 283 10.63 16.85 -15.25
C ALA A 283 10.31 15.93 -14.07
N LEU A 284 9.24 15.16 -14.19
CA LEU A 284 8.85 14.19 -13.16
C LEU A 284 9.90 13.10 -12.98
N PHE A 285 10.55 12.64 -14.06
CA PHE A 285 11.64 11.67 -13.97
C PHE A 285 12.78 12.15 -13.07
N LYS A 286 13.20 13.42 -13.21
CA LYS A 286 14.25 14.02 -12.38
C LYS A 286 13.82 14.16 -10.92
N GLU A 287 12.58 14.60 -10.68
CA GLU A 287 12.04 14.71 -9.32
C GLU A 287 11.97 13.34 -8.63
N LEU A 288 11.42 12.31 -9.31
CA LEU A 288 11.33 10.95 -8.81
C LEU A 288 12.71 10.36 -8.52
N SER A 289 13.64 10.44 -9.48
CA SER A 289 15.00 9.95 -9.31
C SER A 289 15.70 10.59 -8.11
N ALA A 290 15.55 11.91 -7.93
CA ALA A 290 16.14 12.63 -6.80
C ALA A 290 15.55 12.19 -5.45
N ALA A 291 14.23 12.00 -5.36
CA ALA A 291 13.59 11.47 -4.15
C ALA A 291 14.00 10.02 -3.87
N MET A 292 14.01 9.16 -4.89
CA MET A 292 14.45 7.77 -4.74
C MET A 292 15.89 7.69 -4.24
N LYS A 293 16.81 8.48 -4.81
CA LYS A 293 18.20 8.57 -4.35
C LYS A 293 18.31 9.02 -2.89
N ARG A 294 17.54 10.05 -2.52
CA ARG A 294 17.51 10.61 -1.15
C ARG A 294 17.08 9.58 -0.10
N HIS A 295 16.13 8.73 -0.46
CA HIS A 295 15.56 7.74 0.46
C HIS A 295 16.15 6.33 0.29
N GLY A 296 17.17 6.15 -0.56
CA GLY A 296 17.85 4.87 -0.76
C GLY A 296 16.99 3.82 -1.48
N LEU A 297 16.11 4.25 -2.39
CA LEU A 297 15.35 3.38 -3.28
C LEU A 297 16.15 3.06 -4.55
N PRO A 298 15.98 1.86 -5.13
CA PRO A 298 16.67 1.46 -6.36
C PRO A 298 16.13 2.23 -7.57
N ARG A 299 17.04 2.81 -8.35
CA ARG A 299 16.81 3.59 -9.58
C ARG A 299 17.31 2.86 -10.83
N THR A 300 18.16 1.84 -10.67
CA THR A 300 18.72 1.04 -11.77
C THR A 300 18.41 -0.45 -11.60
N ALA A 301 18.57 -1.22 -12.68
CA ALA A 301 18.46 -2.68 -12.60
C ALA A 301 19.51 -3.27 -11.64
N SER A 302 20.75 -2.77 -11.67
CA SER A 302 21.84 -3.25 -10.82
C SER A 302 21.62 -2.96 -9.34
N GLU A 303 21.05 -1.79 -9.00
CA GLU A 303 20.66 -1.46 -7.62
C GLU A 303 19.54 -2.39 -7.10
N LEU A 304 18.73 -2.98 -7.99
CA LEU A 304 17.74 -4.01 -7.67
C LEU A 304 18.29 -5.45 -7.71
N GLY A 305 19.54 -5.65 -8.16
CA GLY A 305 20.16 -6.97 -8.31
C GLY A 305 19.89 -7.67 -9.65
N LEU A 306 19.53 -6.92 -10.69
CA LEU A 306 19.24 -7.43 -12.03
C LEU A 306 20.22 -6.88 -13.09
N GLN A 307 20.32 -7.60 -14.20
CA GLN A 307 20.84 -7.07 -15.47
C GLN A 307 19.76 -6.25 -16.19
N ILE A 308 20.17 -5.33 -17.07
CA ILE A 308 19.23 -4.51 -17.87
C ILE A 308 18.30 -5.39 -18.71
N ALA A 309 18.83 -6.47 -19.32
CA ALA A 309 18.04 -7.42 -20.11
C ALA A 309 16.97 -8.16 -19.29
N GLU A 310 17.24 -8.45 -18.02
CA GLU A 310 16.26 -9.07 -17.11
C GLU A 310 15.14 -8.08 -16.78
N LEU A 311 15.48 -6.83 -16.46
CA LEU A 311 14.49 -5.77 -16.25
C LEU A 311 13.66 -5.52 -17.52
N ALA A 312 14.30 -5.47 -18.71
CA ALA A 312 13.61 -5.32 -19.99
C ALA A 312 12.61 -6.46 -20.24
N THR A 313 12.99 -7.69 -19.89
CA THR A 313 12.11 -8.86 -19.97
C THR A 313 10.91 -8.72 -19.03
N ALA A 314 11.12 -8.28 -17.80
CA ALA A 314 10.04 -8.03 -16.85
C ALA A 314 9.08 -6.92 -17.33
N VAL A 315 9.61 -5.82 -17.87
CA VAL A 315 8.81 -4.73 -18.44
C VAL A 315 8.00 -5.19 -19.66
N ALA A 316 8.57 -6.04 -20.52
CA ALA A 316 7.85 -6.63 -21.65
C ALA A 316 6.77 -7.64 -21.20
N TYR A 317 6.95 -8.27 -20.05
CA TYR A 317 6.00 -9.22 -19.46
C TYR A 317 4.85 -8.51 -18.74
N ALA A 318 5.10 -7.35 -18.13
CA ALA A 318 4.20 -6.60 -17.26
C ALA A 318 2.73 -6.46 -17.74
N PRO A 319 2.42 -6.13 -19.00
CA PRO A 319 1.03 -6.09 -19.51
C PRO A 319 0.21 -7.36 -19.26
N ARG A 320 0.88 -8.53 -19.17
CA ARG A 320 0.20 -9.83 -18.94
C ARG A 320 -0.27 -10.00 -17.50
N THR A 321 0.26 -9.22 -16.56
CA THR A 321 -0.09 -9.32 -15.14
C THR A 321 -1.47 -8.73 -14.84
N ARG A 322 -1.95 -7.80 -15.68
CA ARG A 322 -3.28 -7.18 -15.58
C ARG A 322 -3.93 -6.97 -16.95
N PRO A 323 -4.42 -8.05 -17.60
CA PRO A 323 -5.06 -7.94 -18.90
C PRO A 323 -6.22 -6.94 -18.89
N GLY A 324 -6.25 -6.05 -19.90
CA GLY A 324 -7.30 -5.03 -20.06
C GLY A 324 -7.03 -3.71 -19.35
N ARG A 325 -5.92 -3.58 -18.62
CA ARG A 325 -5.43 -2.30 -18.11
C ARG A 325 -4.58 -1.63 -19.20
N TYR A 326 -4.95 -0.41 -19.59
CA TYR A 326 -4.15 0.39 -20.52
C TYR A 326 -3.28 1.38 -19.75
N THR A 327 -1.99 1.37 -20.04
CA THR A 327 -0.93 2.19 -19.44
C THR A 327 0.08 2.62 -20.51
N ILE A 328 1.17 3.27 -20.13
CA ILE A 328 2.27 3.55 -21.07
C ILE A 328 2.87 2.27 -21.69
N LEU A 329 2.79 1.12 -21.01
CA LEU A 329 3.36 -0.14 -21.50
C LEU A 329 2.60 -0.64 -22.72
N GLU A 330 1.27 -0.66 -22.66
CA GLU A 330 0.39 -0.98 -23.80
C GLU A 330 0.46 0.10 -24.87
N HIS A 331 0.63 1.37 -24.48
CA HIS A 331 0.70 2.48 -25.43
C HIS A 331 1.96 2.43 -26.31
N ARG A 332 3.09 2.00 -25.75
CA ARG A 332 4.37 1.92 -26.46
C ARG A 332 4.56 0.58 -27.15
N GLU A 333 3.96 -0.49 -26.60
CA GLU A 333 3.98 -1.86 -27.14
C GLU A 333 5.38 -2.33 -27.56
N LEU A 334 6.37 -2.08 -26.70
CA LEU A 334 7.78 -2.38 -27.00
C LEU A 334 8.11 -3.83 -26.64
N ASP A 335 8.90 -4.49 -27.49
CA ASP A 335 9.52 -5.77 -27.17
C ASP A 335 10.73 -5.60 -26.21
N SER A 336 11.24 -6.72 -25.69
CA SER A 336 12.36 -6.70 -24.73
C SER A 336 13.64 -6.09 -25.31
N VAL A 337 13.89 -6.22 -26.61
CA VAL A 337 15.09 -5.66 -27.28
C VAL A 337 14.99 -4.14 -27.35
N ALA A 338 13.84 -3.60 -27.74
CA ALA A 338 13.60 -2.16 -27.74
C ALA A 338 13.61 -1.58 -26.33
N LEU A 339 13.06 -2.31 -25.35
CA LEU A 339 13.09 -1.93 -23.94
C LEU A 339 14.51 -1.90 -23.37
N GLU A 340 15.35 -2.87 -23.69
CA GLU A 340 16.74 -2.90 -23.24
C GLU A 340 17.50 -1.65 -23.70
N ARG A 341 17.29 -1.21 -24.96
CA ARG A 341 17.84 0.05 -25.47
C ARG A 341 17.33 1.26 -24.68
N HIS A 342 16.02 1.39 -24.50
CA HIS A 342 15.43 2.50 -23.76
C HIS A 342 15.85 2.55 -22.29
N LEU A 343 16.00 1.40 -21.64
CA LEU A 343 16.46 1.30 -20.26
C LEU A 343 17.95 1.62 -20.14
N THR A 344 18.76 1.26 -21.14
CA THR A 344 20.17 1.67 -21.21
C THR A 344 20.29 3.19 -21.32
N GLU A 345 19.50 3.81 -22.19
CA GLU A 345 19.44 5.28 -22.32
C GLU A 345 18.99 5.95 -21.02
N MET A 346 17.95 5.39 -20.36
CA MET A 346 17.46 5.87 -19.07
C MET A 346 18.56 5.85 -18.01
N MET A 347 19.35 4.78 -17.94
CA MET A 347 20.42 4.65 -16.95
C MET A 347 21.54 5.67 -17.16
N HIS A 348 21.87 6.01 -18.42
CA HIS A 348 22.83 7.08 -18.70
C HIS A 348 22.35 8.48 -18.30
N GLU A 349 21.04 8.72 -18.21
CA GLU A 349 20.48 10.01 -17.72
C GLU A 349 20.47 10.09 -16.18
N LEU A 350 20.69 8.97 -15.47
CA LEU A 350 20.71 8.93 -14.00
C LEU A 350 22.08 9.25 -13.37
N ASP A 351 23.14 9.23 -14.19
CA ASP A 351 24.54 9.54 -13.84
C ASP A 351 24.81 11.06 -13.90
#